data_AF-A0A251PDB2-F1
#
_entry.id   AF-A0A251PDB2-F1
#
_cell.length_a   1.000
_cell.length_b   1.000
_cell.length_c   1.000
_cell.angle_alpha   90.00
_cell.angle_beta   90.00
_cell.angle_gamma   90.00
#
_symmetry.space_group_name_H-M   'P 1'
#
loop_
_entity.id
_entity.type
_entity.pdbx_description
1 polymer ?
#
loop_
_entity_poly.entity_id
_entity_poly.type
_entity_poly.pdbx_seq_one_letter_code
_entity_poly.pdbx_strand_id
1 'polypeptide(L)'
;MVVSIAPYCLSFSQQTCNSNYISKHIALSKYRRDIRRGCLRRPQILPSTLGDAVGLRVFVLSDLHTDYTENMEWVKCLPTVRYKNDVLIVAGDVAETYKNFIVTMSLLKDRFEHVLYVPGNHDLWCRHEGEIYACKDFKACKWSKELSNGDISLALYFDAMNEKNQSVIKEIQNTCNQIITFSHFVPRQELCPEKRMLFYPKLPKIIGSDCLEFRIRSIHGVEGSPSACHVFGHTHFCWDSVLHGIRYVQAPLAYPRERKRRMNGGDKWLPFCIYSHGKFSDRLSPCYWSDYYSTNPRTPHNTQLAPWVARFYNQT
;
A
#
# COMPACT_ATOMS: atom_id res chain seq x y z
N MET A 1 -16.90 19.77 -11.48
CA MET A 1 -15.66 19.36 -10.78
C MET A 1 -15.06 18.20 -11.54
N VAL A 2 -13.89 18.39 -12.15
CA VAL A 2 -13.20 17.35 -12.92
C VAL A 2 -12.17 16.73 -11.97
N VAL A 3 -12.32 15.43 -11.66
CA VAL A 3 -11.31 14.67 -10.92
C VAL A 3 -10.19 14.38 -11.92
N SER A 4 -8.99 14.93 -11.70
CA SER A 4 -7.82 14.70 -12.55
C SER A 4 -6.87 13.75 -11.82
N ILE A 5 -6.51 12.64 -12.47
CA ILE A 5 -5.49 11.69 -11.99
C ILE A 5 -4.40 11.65 -13.05
N ALA A 6 -3.17 11.98 -12.68
CA ALA A 6 -2.02 11.97 -13.58
C ALA A 6 -1.18 10.69 -13.39
N PRO A 7 -0.85 9.94 -14.46
CA PRO A 7 -0.19 8.64 -14.35
C PRO A 7 1.29 8.67 -14.80
N TYR A 8 2.21 7.99 -14.10
CA TYR A 8 3.45 7.49 -14.72
C TYR A 8 3.98 6.20 -14.10
N CYS A 9 4.67 5.41 -14.95
CA CYS A 9 5.16 4.05 -14.73
C CYS A 9 6.69 4.04 -14.60
N LEU A 10 7.24 3.14 -13.77
CA LEU A 10 8.63 2.72 -13.84
C LEU A 10 8.73 1.60 -14.90
N SER A 11 9.38 1.88 -16.03
CA SER A 11 9.72 0.84 -17.00
C SER A 11 10.95 0.07 -16.49
N PHE A 12 10.79 -1.23 -16.20
CA PHE A 12 11.92 -2.14 -16.08
C PHE A 12 12.56 -2.33 -17.45
N SER A 13 13.83 -1.95 -17.60
CA SER A 13 14.63 -2.27 -18.79
C SER A 13 15.01 -3.76 -18.75
N GLN A 14 14.43 -4.58 -19.63
CA GLN A 14 14.94 -5.93 -19.88
C GLN A 14 16.22 -5.82 -20.72
N GLN A 15 17.37 -6.10 -20.10
CA GLN A 15 18.54 -6.57 -20.83
C GLN A 15 18.27 -8.00 -21.32
N THR A 16 18.47 -8.23 -22.61
CA THR A 16 18.29 -9.52 -23.27
C THR A 16 19.36 -10.50 -22.82
N CYS A 17 18.98 -11.55 -22.10
CA CYS A 17 19.80 -12.75 -21.97
C CYS A 17 19.18 -13.85 -22.85
N ASN A 18 19.90 -14.25 -23.89
CA ASN A 18 19.56 -15.38 -24.74
C ASN A 18 19.76 -16.68 -23.94
N SER A 19 18.69 -17.44 -23.69
CA SER A 19 18.81 -18.86 -23.40
C SER A 19 17.61 -19.62 -23.95
N ASN A 20 17.90 -20.49 -24.91
CA ASN A 20 16.97 -21.37 -25.59
C ASN A 20 16.69 -22.60 -24.73
N TYR A 21 15.67 -22.59 -23.87
CA TYR A 21 15.08 -23.84 -23.37
C TYR A 21 13.57 -23.66 -23.11
N ILE A 22 12.78 -24.02 -24.12
CA ILE A 22 11.32 -24.15 -24.03
C ILE A 22 11.03 -25.59 -23.56
N SER A 23 10.42 -25.73 -22.38
CA SER A 23 9.65 -26.94 -22.06
C SER A 23 8.20 -26.58 -21.72
N LYS A 24 7.33 -27.40 -22.28
CA LYS A 24 5.88 -27.22 -22.45
C LYS A 24 5.15 -27.48 -21.13
N HIS A 25 4.11 -26.68 -20.89
CA HIS A 25 2.86 -26.96 -20.15
C HIS A 25 2.49 -25.82 -19.18
N ILE A 26 1.57 -24.95 -19.65
CA ILE A 26 0.38 -24.41 -18.97
C ILE A 26 -0.27 -23.43 -19.96
N ALA A 27 -1.52 -23.68 -20.32
CA ALA A 27 -2.27 -22.87 -21.27
C ALA A 27 -2.63 -21.48 -20.68
N LEU A 28 -1.73 -20.51 -20.89
CA LEU A 28 -1.98 -19.07 -20.69
C LEU A 28 -2.64 -18.39 -21.91
N SER A 29 -3.19 -19.17 -22.85
CA SER A 29 -3.64 -18.67 -24.16
C SER A 29 -4.80 -17.69 -24.10
N LYS A 30 -5.58 -17.62 -23.01
CA LYS A 30 -6.67 -16.66 -22.86
C LYS A 30 -6.26 -15.25 -22.39
N TYR A 31 -5.02 -15.05 -21.95
CA TYR A 31 -4.56 -13.76 -21.39
C TYR A 31 -3.36 -13.14 -22.10
N ARG A 32 -2.92 -13.68 -23.24
CA ARG A 32 -1.97 -13.00 -24.13
C ARG A 32 -2.70 -11.91 -24.93
N ARG A 33 -2.88 -10.74 -24.34
CA ARG A 33 -2.97 -9.50 -25.13
C ARG A 33 -1.54 -9.02 -25.35
N ASP A 34 -1.18 -8.80 -26.61
CA ASP A 34 0.11 -8.23 -27.01
C ASP A 34 0.41 -6.96 -26.19
N ILE A 35 1.46 -7.03 -25.36
CA ILE A 35 1.99 -5.85 -24.68
C ILE A 35 2.72 -5.03 -25.74
N ARG A 36 2.00 -4.16 -26.44
CA ARG A 36 2.60 -3.15 -27.31
C ARG A 36 3.41 -2.19 -26.43
N ARG A 37 4.71 -2.06 -26.70
CA ARG A 37 5.56 -0.96 -26.18
C ARG A 37 5.08 0.36 -26.77
N GLY A 38 4.05 0.94 -26.18
CA GLY A 38 3.62 2.31 -26.40
C GLY A 38 3.70 3.07 -25.08
N CYS A 39 4.01 4.37 -25.14
CA CYS A 39 3.83 5.27 -24.00
C CYS A 39 2.33 5.28 -23.65
N LEU A 40 1.92 4.41 -22.74
CA LEU A 40 0.54 4.31 -22.27
C LEU A 40 0.23 5.57 -21.44
N ARG A 41 -0.23 6.66 -22.07
CA ARG A 41 -0.98 7.69 -21.36
C ARG A 41 -2.24 7.02 -20.83
N ARG A 42 -2.30 6.76 -19.51
CA ARG A 42 -3.56 6.28 -18.91
C ARG A 42 -4.58 7.41 -18.98
N PRO A 43 -5.83 7.16 -19.43
CA PRO A 43 -6.87 8.18 -19.47
C PRO A 43 -7.12 8.76 -18.08
N GLN A 44 -7.49 10.05 -18.00
CA GLN A 44 -8.02 10.63 -16.77
C GLN A 44 -9.30 9.87 -16.36
N ILE A 45 -9.44 9.58 -15.07
CA ILE A 45 -10.65 8.95 -14.52
C ILE A 45 -11.71 10.05 -14.38
N LEU A 46 -12.61 10.10 -15.36
CA LEU A 46 -13.72 11.06 -15.36
C LEU A 46 -14.90 10.50 -14.53
N PRO A 47 -15.69 11.37 -13.88
CA PRO A 47 -16.97 10.96 -13.30
C PRO A 47 -17.85 10.30 -14.36
N SER A 48 -18.59 9.25 -13.99
CA SER A 48 -19.48 8.52 -14.91
C SER A 48 -20.47 9.46 -15.58
N THR A 49 -20.60 9.37 -16.91
CA THR A 49 -21.50 10.19 -17.73
C THR A 49 -22.96 9.73 -17.68
N LEU A 50 -23.23 8.56 -17.08
CA LEU A 50 -24.57 8.09 -16.77
C LEU A 50 -25.03 8.71 -15.44
N GLY A 51 -26.15 9.45 -15.50
CA GLY A 51 -26.76 10.18 -14.38
C GLY A 51 -27.33 9.31 -13.25
N ASP A 52 -26.70 8.19 -12.92
CA ASP A 52 -26.96 7.50 -11.66
C ASP A 52 -26.25 8.27 -10.54
N ALA A 53 -27.01 8.65 -9.51
CA ALA A 53 -26.62 9.56 -8.43
C ALA A 53 -25.51 9.04 -7.49
N VAL A 54 -24.71 8.06 -7.88
CA VAL A 54 -23.60 7.52 -7.08
C VAL A 54 -22.28 7.97 -7.71
N GLY A 55 -21.82 9.17 -7.33
CA GLY A 55 -20.53 9.68 -7.76
C GLY A 55 -19.36 8.74 -7.41
N LEU A 56 -18.22 8.94 -8.09
CA LEU A 56 -16.97 8.16 -7.95
C LEU A 56 -16.70 7.75 -6.50
N ARG A 57 -16.48 6.44 -6.27
CA ARG A 57 -16.04 5.92 -4.97
C ARG A 57 -14.60 5.43 -5.06
N VAL A 58 -13.83 5.71 -4.01
CA VAL A 58 -12.46 5.23 -3.86
C VAL A 58 -12.38 4.28 -2.69
N PHE A 59 -11.93 3.06 -2.98
CA PHE A 59 -11.71 1.99 -2.05
C PHE A 59 -10.21 1.77 -1.81
N VAL A 60 -9.85 1.24 -0.64
CA VAL A 60 -8.45 0.98 -0.27
C VAL A 60 -8.25 -0.42 0.30
N LEU A 61 -7.09 -0.99 -0.01
CA LEU A 61 -6.55 -2.25 0.52
C LEU A 61 -5.02 -2.15 0.64
N SER A 62 -4.44 -2.95 1.52
CA SER A 62 -3.00 -3.23 1.57
C SER A 62 -2.76 -4.66 2.05
N ASP A 63 -1.53 -5.15 1.92
CA ASP A 63 -1.06 -6.36 2.60
C ASP A 63 -1.96 -7.58 2.31
N LEU A 64 -2.24 -7.83 1.03
CA LEU A 64 -3.08 -8.94 0.58
C LEU A 64 -2.39 -10.28 0.79
N HIS A 65 -1.08 -10.38 0.57
CA HIS A 65 -0.30 -11.60 0.77
C HIS A 65 -0.97 -12.86 0.19
N THR A 66 -1.33 -12.83 -1.09
CA THR A 66 -2.15 -13.91 -1.71
C THR A 66 -1.38 -15.21 -1.96
N ASP A 67 -0.12 -15.29 -1.56
CA ASP A 67 0.59 -16.57 -1.42
C ASP A 67 0.02 -17.44 -0.30
N TYR A 68 -0.71 -16.84 0.65
CA TYR A 68 -1.59 -17.58 1.54
C TYR A 68 -2.88 -17.94 0.80
N THR A 69 -3.21 -19.23 0.73
CA THR A 69 -4.41 -19.72 0.04
C THR A 69 -5.67 -19.05 0.57
N GLU A 70 -5.80 -18.84 1.88
CA GLU A 70 -6.96 -18.17 2.48
C GLU A 70 -7.12 -16.73 2.00
N ASN A 71 -6.03 -16.02 1.74
CA ASN A 71 -6.07 -14.65 1.23
C ASN A 71 -6.41 -14.61 -0.26
N MET A 72 -5.89 -15.55 -1.05
CA MET A 72 -6.31 -15.72 -2.45
C MET A 72 -7.81 -16.04 -2.56
N GLU A 73 -8.33 -16.95 -1.72
CA GLU A 73 -9.76 -17.24 -1.67
C GLU A 73 -10.58 -16.02 -1.26
N TRP A 74 -10.11 -15.22 -0.29
CA TRP A 74 -10.76 -13.96 0.06
C TRP A 74 -10.89 -13.02 -1.15
N VAL A 75 -9.82 -12.84 -1.94
CA VAL A 75 -9.86 -12.01 -3.17
C VAL A 75 -10.84 -12.58 -4.20
N LYS A 76 -10.87 -13.90 -4.38
CA LYS A 76 -11.83 -14.56 -5.30
C LYS A 76 -13.28 -14.33 -4.86
N CYS A 77 -13.55 -14.31 -3.56
CA CYS A 77 -14.89 -14.08 -3.01
C CYS A 77 -15.37 -12.62 -3.08
N LEU A 78 -14.51 -11.66 -3.44
CA LEU A 78 -14.95 -10.27 -3.62
C LEU A 78 -16.06 -10.19 -4.69
N PRO A 79 -17.15 -9.43 -4.43
CA PRO A 79 -18.25 -9.26 -5.38
C PRO A 79 -17.78 -8.73 -6.74
N THR A 80 -18.34 -9.27 -7.82
CA THR A 80 -18.01 -8.89 -9.21
C THR A 80 -18.82 -7.72 -9.76
N VAL A 81 -19.94 -7.38 -9.11
CA VAL A 81 -20.86 -6.32 -9.56
C VAL A 81 -20.76 -5.07 -8.68
N ARG A 82 -20.65 -5.26 -7.35
CA ARG A 82 -20.75 -4.17 -6.35
C ARG A 82 -19.78 -3.01 -6.58
N TYR A 83 -18.58 -3.32 -7.09
CA TYR A 83 -17.46 -2.37 -7.18
C TYR A 83 -17.07 -1.98 -8.61
N LYS A 84 -17.86 -2.40 -9.60
CA LYS A 84 -17.44 -2.45 -10.99
C LYS A 84 -17.10 -1.09 -11.61
N ASN A 85 -17.64 -0.01 -11.05
CA ASN A 85 -17.46 1.38 -11.48
C ASN A 85 -16.60 2.20 -10.50
N ASP A 86 -15.87 1.53 -9.59
CA ASP A 86 -15.11 2.20 -8.53
C ASP A 86 -13.60 2.09 -8.75
N VAL A 87 -12.87 2.94 -8.01
CA VAL A 87 -11.40 2.91 -7.93
C VAL A 87 -10.98 2.11 -6.71
N LEU A 88 -9.99 1.24 -6.86
CA LEU A 88 -9.27 0.59 -5.77
C LEU A 88 -7.83 1.08 -5.71
N ILE A 89 -7.38 1.50 -4.54
CA ILE A 89 -5.97 1.72 -4.22
C ILE A 89 -5.47 0.49 -3.46
N VAL A 90 -4.35 -0.08 -3.92
CA VAL A 90 -3.65 -1.19 -3.29
C VAL A 90 -2.29 -0.71 -2.82
N ALA A 91 -2.16 -0.46 -1.52
CA ALA A 91 -0.95 0.05 -0.86
C ALA A 91 0.06 -1.08 -0.54
N GLY A 92 0.47 -1.80 -1.58
CA GLY A 92 1.54 -2.80 -1.55
C GLY A 92 1.22 -4.13 -0.88
N ASP A 93 2.19 -5.02 -0.98
CA ASP A 93 2.19 -6.40 -0.48
C ASP A 93 1.03 -7.23 -1.01
N VAL A 94 0.94 -7.30 -2.35
CA VAL A 94 -0.04 -8.10 -3.06
C VAL A 94 0.34 -9.58 -2.98
N ALA A 95 1.55 -9.92 -3.42
CA ALA A 95 2.08 -11.28 -3.43
C ALA A 95 3.61 -11.29 -3.60
N GLU A 96 4.26 -12.30 -3.06
CA GLU A 96 5.69 -12.58 -3.22
C GLU A 96 6.02 -13.22 -4.57
N THR A 97 5.11 -14.01 -5.13
CA THR A 97 5.35 -14.72 -6.41
C THR A 97 4.71 -13.98 -7.57
N TYR A 98 5.43 -13.94 -8.71
CA TYR A 98 4.93 -13.29 -9.93
C TYR A 98 3.58 -13.87 -10.38
N LYS A 99 3.42 -15.19 -10.28
CA LYS A 99 2.18 -15.87 -10.65
C LYS A 99 0.99 -15.41 -9.80
N ASN A 100 1.14 -15.41 -8.47
CA ASN A 100 0.05 -14.97 -7.59
C ASN A 100 -0.21 -13.47 -7.74
N PHE A 101 0.83 -12.66 -7.95
CA PHE A 101 0.68 -11.24 -8.25
C PHE A 101 -0.21 -11.00 -9.46
N ILE A 102 0.09 -11.64 -10.61
CA ILE A 102 -0.68 -11.47 -11.85
C ILE A 102 -2.13 -11.95 -11.68
N VAL A 103 -2.35 -13.12 -11.05
CA VAL A 103 -3.70 -13.63 -10.79
C VAL A 103 -4.48 -12.65 -9.90
N THR A 104 -3.87 -12.16 -8.83
CA THR A 104 -4.51 -11.23 -7.89
C THR A 104 -4.88 -9.92 -8.58
N MET A 105 -3.94 -9.29 -9.29
CA MET A 105 -4.19 -8.03 -9.97
C MET A 105 -5.24 -8.16 -11.08
N SER A 106 -5.29 -9.31 -11.78
CA SER A 106 -6.37 -9.60 -12.74
C SER A 106 -7.73 -9.69 -12.05
N LEU A 107 -7.83 -10.42 -10.93
CA LEU A 107 -9.08 -10.55 -10.18
C LEU A 107 -9.57 -9.20 -9.65
N LEU A 108 -8.67 -8.34 -9.17
CA LEU A 108 -9.01 -6.99 -8.73
C LEU A 108 -9.45 -6.11 -9.92
N LYS A 109 -8.76 -6.19 -11.06
CA LYS A 109 -9.11 -5.43 -12.27
C LYS A 109 -10.45 -5.84 -12.87
N ASP A 110 -10.87 -7.10 -12.68
CA ASP A 110 -12.19 -7.58 -13.10
C ASP A 110 -13.33 -7.07 -12.20
N ARG A 111 -13.02 -6.66 -10.96
CA ARG A 111 -13.99 -6.21 -9.94
C ARG A 111 -14.08 -4.70 -9.79
N PHE A 112 -13.01 -3.98 -10.12
CA PHE A 112 -12.90 -2.53 -10.02
C PHE A 112 -12.58 -1.90 -11.38
N GLU A 113 -13.17 -0.74 -11.68
CA GLU A 113 -12.92 -0.03 -12.94
C GLU A 113 -11.46 0.39 -13.04
N HIS A 114 -10.90 0.87 -11.93
CA HIS A 114 -9.50 1.27 -11.85
C HIS A 114 -8.83 0.65 -10.64
N VAL A 115 -7.60 0.18 -10.83
CA VAL A 115 -6.75 -0.32 -9.75
C VAL A 115 -5.44 0.47 -9.78
N LEU A 116 -5.20 1.25 -8.73
CA LEU A 116 -3.98 2.00 -8.47
C LEU A 116 -3.14 1.21 -7.47
N TYR A 117 -1.84 1.10 -7.72
CA TYR A 117 -0.96 0.21 -6.96
C TYR A 117 0.43 0.81 -6.81
N VAL A 118 1.04 0.57 -5.66
CA VAL A 118 2.46 0.82 -5.36
C VAL A 118 3.04 -0.48 -4.80
N PRO A 119 4.27 -0.89 -5.18
CA PRO A 119 4.87 -2.09 -4.62
C PRO A 119 5.18 -1.95 -3.13
N GLY A 120 4.89 -3.01 -2.40
CA GLY A 120 5.42 -3.25 -1.06
C GLY A 120 6.72 -4.05 -1.09
N ASN A 121 7.26 -4.37 0.08
CA ASN A 121 8.51 -5.13 0.13
C ASN A 121 8.31 -6.58 -0.34
N HIS A 122 7.18 -7.22 -0.04
CA HIS A 122 6.92 -8.59 -0.49
C HIS A 122 6.79 -8.68 -2.00
N ASP A 123 6.24 -7.65 -2.65
CA ASP A 123 6.12 -7.60 -4.12
C ASP A 123 7.49 -7.55 -4.83
N LEU A 124 8.52 -7.09 -4.12
CA LEU A 124 9.89 -6.94 -4.62
C LEU A 124 10.83 -8.03 -4.10
N TRP A 125 10.38 -8.88 -3.19
CA TRP A 125 11.15 -10.03 -2.75
C TRP A 125 11.29 -11.01 -3.92
N CYS A 126 12.46 -11.14 -4.52
CA CYS A 126 12.66 -12.28 -5.40
C CYS A 126 12.76 -13.52 -4.52
N ARG A 127 11.78 -14.43 -4.59
CA ARG A 127 11.96 -15.80 -4.09
C ARG A 127 12.61 -16.65 -5.18
N HIS A 128 13.29 -17.70 -4.73
CA HIS A 128 13.92 -18.66 -5.62
C HIS A 128 12.84 -19.40 -6.44
N GLU A 129 12.56 -18.93 -7.65
CA GLU A 129 11.84 -19.66 -8.69
C GLU A 129 12.85 -19.94 -9.84
N GLY A 130 13.72 -20.94 -9.66
CA GLY A 130 14.82 -21.24 -10.62
C GLY A 130 16.09 -20.40 -10.40
N GLU A 131 16.87 -20.12 -11.46
CA GLU A 131 18.22 -19.50 -11.43
C GLU A 131 18.28 -17.97 -11.23
N ILE A 132 17.28 -17.34 -10.59
CA ILE A 132 17.27 -15.88 -10.40
C ILE A 132 17.28 -15.53 -8.90
N TYR A 133 18.24 -14.70 -8.50
CA TYR A 133 18.53 -14.33 -7.11
C TYR A 133 17.61 -13.22 -6.54
N ALA A 134 17.53 -13.22 -5.21
CA ALA A 134 16.54 -12.62 -4.32
C ALA A 134 16.86 -11.23 -3.74
N CYS A 135 15.93 -10.27 -3.86
CA CYS A 135 15.83 -9.05 -3.04
C CYS A 135 15.30 -9.39 -1.64
N LYS A 136 16.03 -10.24 -0.93
CA LYS A 136 15.83 -10.54 0.50
C LYS A 136 17.12 -10.65 1.28
N ASP A 137 18.25 -10.58 0.59
CA ASP A 137 19.53 -10.73 1.23
C ASP A 137 20.18 -9.35 1.38
N PHE A 138 20.19 -8.83 2.60
CA PHE A 138 20.99 -7.65 2.98
C PHE A 138 22.47 -7.83 2.62
N LYS A 139 22.93 -9.05 2.32
CA LYS A 139 24.27 -9.35 1.79
C LYS A 139 24.35 -9.29 0.26
N ALA A 140 23.25 -9.51 -0.46
CA ALA A 140 23.21 -9.48 -1.94
C ALA A 140 22.88 -8.08 -2.49
N CYS A 141 22.13 -7.27 -1.75
CA CYS A 141 21.92 -5.86 -2.08
C CYS A 141 23.23 -5.09 -1.93
N LYS A 142 23.88 -4.79 -3.06
CA LYS A 142 25.07 -3.95 -3.11
C LYS A 142 24.68 -2.56 -3.54
N TRP A 143 24.89 -1.59 -2.65
CA TRP A 143 24.69 -0.18 -2.94
C TRP A 143 26.00 0.45 -3.45
N SER A 144 25.90 1.62 -4.08
CA SER A 144 27.09 2.41 -4.38
C SER A 144 27.77 2.86 -3.07
N LYS A 145 29.03 3.29 -3.13
CA LYS A 145 29.82 3.59 -1.92
C LYS A 145 29.22 4.71 -1.07
N GLU A 146 28.39 5.55 -1.67
CA GLU A 146 27.75 6.70 -1.05
C GLU A 146 26.44 6.33 -0.32
N LEU A 147 25.98 5.08 -0.45
CA LEU A 147 24.72 4.59 0.09
C LEU A 147 24.94 3.48 1.11
N SER A 148 24.25 3.57 2.24
CA SER A 148 24.45 2.70 3.40
C SER A 148 23.13 2.26 4.03
N ASN A 149 23.09 1.00 4.48
CA ASN A 149 21.97 0.47 5.28
C ASN A 149 21.95 1.04 6.72
N GLY A 150 23.04 1.69 7.16
CA GLY A 150 23.21 2.16 8.54
C GLY A 150 22.78 3.60 8.78
N ASP A 151 22.41 4.33 7.73
CA ASP A 151 22.02 5.75 7.81
C ASP A 151 20.84 6.06 6.87
N ILE A 152 20.52 7.36 6.71
CA ILE A 152 19.37 7.83 5.93
C ILE A 152 19.64 7.93 4.42
N SER A 153 20.86 7.64 3.94
CA SER A 153 21.25 7.86 2.54
C SER A 153 20.37 7.09 1.56
N LEU A 154 20.00 5.84 1.87
CA LEU A 154 19.09 5.05 1.05
C LEU A 154 17.69 5.67 1.00
N ALA A 155 17.17 6.13 2.15
CA ALA A 155 15.86 6.75 2.21
C ALA A 155 15.83 8.04 1.36
N LEU A 156 16.85 8.89 1.46
CA LEU A 156 17.00 10.09 0.64
C LEU A 156 17.10 9.76 -0.85
N TYR A 157 17.89 8.73 -1.21
CA TYR A 157 18.06 8.31 -2.59
C TYR A 157 16.74 7.87 -3.23
N PHE A 158 16.02 6.95 -2.59
CA PHE A 158 14.75 6.45 -3.12
C PHE A 158 13.65 7.52 -3.09
N ASP A 159 13.67 8.41 -2.10
CA ASP A 159 12.77 9.54 -2.04
C ASP A 159 13.01 10.50 -3.24
N ALA A 160 14.26 10.86 -3.50
CA ALA A 160 14.67 11.75 -4.59
C ALA A 160 14.29 11.23 -5.99
N MET A 161 14.15 9.91 -6.17
CA MET A 161 13.65 9.34 -7.43
C MET A 161 12.23 9.82 -7.79
N ASN A 162 11.48 10.35 -6.83
CA ASN A 162 10.15 10.92 -7.04
C ASN A 162 10.18 12.39 -7.51
N GLU A 163 11.32 13.08 -7.48
CA GLU A 163 11.44 14.48 -7.93
C GLU A 163 11.05 14.66 -9.40
N LYS A 164 11.22 13.63 -10.22
CA LYS A 164 10.74 13.61 -11.62
C LYS A 164 9.24 13.90 -11.77
N ASN A 165 8.45 13.71 -10.71
CA ASN A 165 7.00 13.93 -10.70
C ASN A 165 6.61 15.34 -10.22
N GLN A 166 7.56 16.21 -9.90
CA GLN A 166 7.28 17.49 -9.25
C GLN A 166 6.37 18.43 -10.07
N SER A 167 6.54 18.49 -11.40
CA SER A 167 5.69 19.31 -12.27
C SER A 167 4.23 18.85 -12.24
N VAL A 168 4.02 17.54 -12.30
CA VAL A 168 2.70 16.90 -12.26
C VAL A 168 2.04 17.11 -10.90
N ILE A 169 2.79 16.98 -9.80
CA ILE A 169 2.29 17.25 -8.46
C ILE A 169 1.80 18.70 -8.34
N LYS A 170 2.56 19.68 -8.85
CA LYS A 170 2.16 21.09 -8.84
C LYS A 170 0.87 21.31 -9.65
N GLU A 171 0.72 20.66 -10.80
CA GLU A 171 -0.51 20.72 -11.58
C GLU A 171 -1.71 20.16 -10.80
N ILE A 172 -1.55 19.02 -10.13
CA ILE A 172 -2.58 18.42 -9.28
C ILE A 172 -2.94 19.38 -8.13
N GLN A 173 -1.96 19.93 -7.43
CA GLN A 173 -2.17 20.88 -6.33
C GLN A 173 -2.95 22.13 -6.78
N ASN A 174 -2.74 22.58 -8.01
CA ASN A 174 -3.42 23.76 -8.56
C ASN A 174 -4.83 23.46 -9.09
N THR A 175 -5.15 22.19 -9.38
CA THR A 175 -6.41 21.81 -10.07
C THR A 175 -7.35 20.98 -9.22
N CYS A 176 -6.85 20.34 -8.16
CA CYS A 176 -7.59 19.39 -7.35
C CYS A 176 -7.74 19.89 -5.91
N ASN A 177 -8.98 19.89 -5.42
CA ASN A 177 -9.28 20.32 -4.05
C ASN A 177 -9.15 19.21 -3.01
N GLN A 178 -9.08 17.94 -3.43
CA GLN A 178 -8.92 16.77 -2.58
C GLN A 178 -7.84 15.88 -3.18
N ILE A 179 -6.83 15.56 -2.37
CA ILE A 179 -5.66 14.80 -2.81
C ILE A 179 -5.52 13.57 -1.92
N ILE A 180 -5.41 12.40 -2.56
CA ILE A 180 -5.07 11.15 -1.91
C ILE A 180 -3.66 10.78 -2.38
N THR A 181 -2.70 10.78 -1.46
CA THR A 181 -1.38 10.18 -1.70
C THR A 181 -1.37 8.78 -1.12
N PHE A 182 -0.49 7.92 -1.62
CA PHE A 182 -0.35 6.58 -1.05
C PHE A 182 1.06 6.05 -1.19
N SER A 183 1.45 5.23 -0.23
CA SER A 183 2.73 4.52 -0.17
C SER A 183 2.47 3.12 0.39
N HIS A 184 3.46 2.23 0.39
CA HIS A 184 3.34 1.00 1.16
C HIS A 184 3.82 1.20 2.60
N PHE A 185 4.95 1.87 2.76
CA PHE A 185 5.61 2.09 4.05
C PHE A 185 4.88 3.10 4.94
N VAL A 186 5.10 3.00 6.24
CA VAL A 186 4.48 3.86 7.24
C VAL A 186 5.15 5.24 7.21
N PRO A 187 4.38 6.32 7.02
CA PRO A 187 4.98 7.65 6.92
C PRO A 187 5.41 8.22 8.27
N ARG A 188 4.78 7.79 9.37
CA ARG A 188 4.97 8.40 10.70
C ARG A 188 5.08 7.36 11.79
N GLN A 189 5.98 7.61 12.75
CA GLN A 189 6.16 6.73 13.91
C GLN A 189 4.90 6.63 14.79
N GLU A 190 4.05 7.67 14.80
CA GLU A 190 2.77 7.69 15.51
C GLU A 190 1.73 6.71 14.92
N LEU A 191 1.93 6.27 13.68
CA LEU A 191 1.08 5.27 13.00
C LEU A 191 1.62 3.84 13.20
N CYS A 192 2.49 3.64 14.17
CA CYS A 192 2.90 2.33 14.64
C CYS A 192 2.70 2.28 16.16
N PRO A 193 2.14 1.20 16.73
CA PRO A 193 2.01 1.07 18.17
C PRO A 193 3.38 1.14 18.86
N GLU A 194 3.39 1.62 20.11
CA GLU A 194 4.62 1.71 20.89
C GLU A 194 5.31 0.35 21.04
N LYS A 195 6.65 0.36 20.98
CA LYS A 195 7.48 -0.85 21.02
C LYS A 195 7.11 -1.80 22.17
N ARG A 196 6.75 -1.27 23.34
CA ARG A 196 6.33 -2.04 24.53
C ARG A 196 5.05 -2.86 24.33
N MET A 197 4.27 -2.55 23.30
CA MET A 197 3.00 -3.19 22.93
C MET A 197 3.14 -4.17 21.77
N LEU A 198 4.31 -4.24 21.13
CA LEU A 198 4.57 -5.05 19.95
C LEU A 198 5.16 -6.42 20.33
N PHE A 199 4.68 -7.48 19.69
CA PHE A 199 5.32 -8.81 19.78
C PHE A 199 6.69 -8.85 19.09
N TYR A 200 6.87 -8.06 18.03
CA TYR A 200 8.15 -7.90 17.34
C TYR A 200 8.75 -6.51 17.64
N PRO A 201 9.64 -6.39 18.64
CA PRO A 201 10.13 -5.09 19.11
C PRO A 201 11.06 -4.37 18.13
N LYS A 202 11.52 -5.05 17.07
CA LYS A 202 12.34 -4.46 16.01
C LYS A 202 11.51 -3.91 14.84
N LEU A 203 10.18 -4.12 14.82
CA LEU A 203 9.32 -3.63 13.75
C LEU A 203 9.57 -2.15 13.40
N PRO A 204 9.59 -1.20 14.37
CA PRO A 204 9.74 0.22 14.05
C PRO A 204 11.04 0.58 13.28
N LYS A 205 12.05 -0.29 13.28
CA LYS A 205 13.30 -0.06 12.54
C LYS A 205 13.16 -0.22 11.03
N ILE A 206 12.08 -0.83 10.54
CA ILE A 206 11.94 -1.24 9.14
C ILE A 206 10.59 -0.82 8.54
N ILE A 207 9.87 0.13 9.15
CA ILE A 207 8.51 0.48 8.71
C ILE A 207 8.43 1.63 7.71
N GLY A 208 9.42 2.51 7.66
CA GLY A 208 9.38 3.73 6.85
C GLY A 208 10.52 4.68 7.19
N SER A 209 10.37 5.95 6.81
CA SER A 209 11.40 6.98 7.00
C SER A 209 10.79 8.39 7.12
N ASP A 210 11.50 9.31 7.78
CA ASP A 210 11.06 10.71 7.89
C ASP A 210 11.03 11.41 6.52
N CYS A 211 11.86 10.98 5.56
CA CYS A 211 11.82 11.46 4.18
C CYS A 211 10.43 11.31 3.55
N LEU A 212 9.75 10.19 3.82
CA LEU A 212 8.40 9.93 3.33
C LEU A 212 7.39 10.94 3.90
N GLU A 213 7.43 11.22 5.21
CA GLU A 213 6.56 12.24 5.80
C GLU A 213 6.85 13.63 5.23
N PHE A 214 8.13 14.01 5.06
CA PHE A 214 8.49 15.29 4.44
C PHE A 214 7.90 15.42 3.03
N ARG A 215 7.95 14.36 2.21
CA ARG A 215 7.34 14.36 0.88
C ARG A 215 5.83 14.50 0.94
N ILE A 216 5.16 13.76 1.83
CA ILE A 216 3.71 13.86 2.04
C ILE A 216 3.31 15.30 2.42
N ARG A 217 4.08 15.93 3.31
CA ARG A 217 3.88 17.33 3.73
C ARG A 217 4.16 18.32 2.60
N SER A 218 5.12 18.08 1.72
CA SER A 218 5.32 18.93 0.54
C SER A 218 4.14 18.90 -0.44
N ILE A 219 3.35 17.81 -0.43
CA ILE A 219 2.17 17.64 -1.28
C ILE A 219 0.92 18.23 -0.60
N HIS A 220 0.72 17.93 0.68
CA HIS A 220 -0.51 18.29 1.41
C HIS A 220 -0.41 19.60 2.21
N GLY A 221 0.77 20.20 2.27
CA GLY A 221 1.08 21.33 3.14
C GLY A 221 1.55 20.89 4.52
N VAL A 222 2.35 21.74 5.18
CA VAL A 222 2.94 21.47 6.50
C VAL A 222 1.85 21.21 7.55
N GLU A 223 0.80 22.01 7.55
CA GLU A 223 -0.35 21.87 8.47
C GLU A 223 -1.40 20.86 7.98
N GLY A 224 -1.26 20.33 6.76
CA GLY A 224 -2.29 19.52 6.11
C GLY A 224 -3.57 20.31 5.80
N SER A 225 -4.65 19.59 5.51
CA SER A 225 -6.00 20.15 5.37
C SER A 225 -7.06 19.04 5.51
N PRO A 226 -8.32 19.38 5.79
CA PRO A 226 -9.41 18.38 5.79
C PRO A 226 -9.56 17.59 4.47
N SER A 227 -8.96 18.09 3.39
CA SER A 227 -8.92 17.49 2.06
C SER A 227 -7.64 16.68 1.78
N ALA A 228 -6.77 16.50 2.77
CA ALA A 228 -5.55 15.70 2.67
C ALA A 228 -5.75 14.29 3.23
N CYS A 229 -5.47 13.28 2.40
CA CYS A 229 -5.46 11.88 2.82
C CYS A 229 -4.18 11.17 2.35
N HIS A 230 -3.62 10.32 3.20
CA HIS A 230 -2.54 9.40 2.86
C HIS A 230 -2.93 7.95 3.17
N VAL A 231 -2.82 7.06 2.18
CA VAL A 231 -3.09 5.63 2.34
C VAL A 231 -1.76 4.87 2.42
N PHE A 232 -1.64 3.93 3.36
CA PHE A 232 -0.42 3.15 3.55
C PHE A 232 -0.70 1.68 3.92
N GLY A 233 0.35 0.88 4.13
CA GLY A 233 0.28 -0.55 4.44
C GLY A 233 1.36 -1.01 5.44
N HIS A 234 1.92 -2.20 5.21
CA HIS A 234 3.13 -2.78 5.82
C HIS A 234 2.99 -3.31 7.24
N THR A 235 2.49 -2.52 8.20
CA THR A 235 2.52 -2.95 9.61
C THR A 235 1.41 -3.91 10.02
N HIS A 236 0.46 -4.17 9.12
CA HIS A 236 -0.73 -4.99 9.36
C HIS A 236 -1.68 -4.49 10.45
N PHE A 237 -1.45 -3.28 10.98
CA PHE A 237 -2.36 -2.58 11.89
C PHE A 237 -3.36 -1.74 11.11
N CYS A 238 -4.64 -1.86 11.44
CA CYS A 238 -5.64 -1.02 10.82
C CYS A 238 -5.63 0.38 11.45
N TRP A 239 -5.56 1.42 10.60
CA TRP A 239 -5.52 2.81 11.00
C TRP A 239 -6.53 3.64 10.23
N ASP A 240 -7.18 4.55 10.95
CA ASP A 240 -7.86 5.72 10.43
C ASP A 240 -7.78 6.86 11.46
N SER A 241 -6.75 7.68 11.29
CA SER A 241 -6.41 8.76 12.23
C SER A 241 -6.06 10.03 11.48
N VAL A 242 -6.47 11.18 12.03
CA VAL A 242 -6.01 12.49 11.55
C VAL A 242 -4.84 12.93 12.42
N LEU A 243 -3.68 13.17 11.81
CA LEU A 243 -2.48 13.66 12.49
C LEU A 243 -2.00 14.94 11.81
N HIS A 244 -2.00 16.04 12.56
CA HIS A 244 -1.63 17.38 12.08
C HIS A 244 -2.33 17.68 10.74
N GLY A 245 -3.66 17.64 10.72
CA GLY A 245 -4.46 17.99 9.55
C GLY A 245 -4.38 17.04 8.34
N ILE A 246 -3.72 15.88 8.41
CA ILE A 246 -3.76 14.86 7.34
C ILE A 246 -4.43 13.59 7.86
N ARG A 247 -5.39 13.04 7.12
CA ARG A 247 -5.98 11.73 7.41
C ARG A 247 -5.05 10.62 6.91
N TYR A 248 -4.69 9.69 7.77
CA TYR A 248 -3.88 8.52 7.44
C TYR A 248 -4.70 7.25 7.58
N VAL A 249 -4.76 6.45 6.51
CA VAL A 249 -5.55 5.22 6.44
C VAL A 249 -4.68 4.02 6.11
N GLN A 250 -4.77 2.96 6.92
CA GLN A 250 -4.19 1.65 6.64
C GLN A 250 -5.30 0.60 6.62
N ALA A 251 -5.41 -0.11 5.50
CA ALA A 251 -6.47 -1.09 5.24
C ALA A 251 -5.92 -2.52 4.98
N PRO A 252 -5.14 -3.08 5.93
CA PRO A 252 -4.42 -4.32 5.69
C PRO A 252 -5.35 -5.52 5.70
N LEU A 253 -5.24 -6.42 4.72
CA LEU A 253 -5.80 -7.77 4.84
C LEU A 253 -4.95 -8.63 5.79
N ALA A 254 -3.62 -8.45 5.76
CA ALA A 254 -2.61 -9.12 6.57
C ALA A 254 -2.62 -10.66 6.49
N TYR A 255 -1.74 -11.29 7.25
CA TYR A 255 -1.67 -12.75 7.29
C TYR A 255 -2.91 -13.36 7.97
N PRO A 256 -3.39 -14.53 7.52
CA PRO A 256 -4.56 -15.19 8.11
C PRO A 256 -4.49 -15.36 9.63
N ARG A 257 -3.30 -15.67 10.17
CA ARG A 257 -3.09 -15.86 11.62
C ARG A 257 -3.23 -14.56 12.41
N GLU A 258 -2.77 -13.45 11.85
CA GLU A 258 -2.89 -12.13 12.48
C GLU A 258 -4.32 -11.64 12.41
N ARG A 259 -4.98 -11.83 11.25
CA ARG A 259 -6.38 -11.48 11.04
C ARG A 259 -7.31 -12.14 12.04
N LYS A 260 -7.10 -13.42 12.35
CA LYS A 260 -7.84 -14.16 13.41
C LYS A 260 -7.66 -13.57 14.82
N ARG A 261 -6.57 -12.85 15.06
CA ARG A 261 -6.26 -12.21 16.36
C ARG A 261 -6.67 -10.74 16.41
N ARG A 262 -7.14 -10.15 15.31
CA ARG A 262 -7.57 -8.76 15.30
C ARG A 262 -8.77 -8.57 16.19
N MET A 263 -8.67 -7.63 17.11
CA MET A 263 -9.72 -7.37 18.09
C MET A 263 -11.04 -6.95 17.43
N ASN A 264 -10.98 -6.30 16.26
CA ASN A 264 -12.19 -5.85 15.59
C ASN A 264 -12.55 -6.66 14.32
N GLY A 265 -11.63 -7.41 13.72
CA GLY A 265 -11.87 -8.13 12.45
C GLY A 265 -11.13 -7.51 11.25
N GLY A 266 -11.67 -7.64 10.04
CA GLY A 266 -11.01 -7.21 8.80
C GLY A 266 -11.72 -7.65 7.52
N ASP A 267 -12.15 -8.90 7.49
CA ASP A 267 -12.49 -9.62 6.26
C ASP A 267 -13.80 -9.15 5.64
N LYS A 268 -14.74 -8.67 6.47
CA LYS A 268 -16.14 -8.41 6.07
C LYS A 268 -16.41 -6.99 5.59
N TRP A 269 -15.57 -6.02 5.97
CA TRP A 269 -15.73 -4.61 5.59
C TRP A 269 -14.69 -4.14 4.58
N LEU A 270 -13.69 -4.99 4.28
CA LEU A 270 -12.72 -4.72 3.24
C LEU A 270 -13.33 -5.07 1.88
N PRO A 271 -13.02 -4.30 0.82
CA PRO A 271 -12.19 -3.09 0.82
C PRO A 271 -12.89 -1.87 1.43
N PHE A 272 -12.12 -0.94 2.00
CA PHE A 272 -12.67 0.24 2.70
C PHE A 272 -12.94 1.41 1.76
N CYS A 273 -14.13 2.00 1.82
CA CYS A 273 -14.47 3.19 1.06
C CYS A 273 -14.02 4.47 1.80
N ILE A 274 -13.02 5.17 1.27
CA ILE A 274 -12.48 6.40 1.88
C ILE A 274 -12.97 7.68 1.22
N TYR A 275 -13.58 7.58 0.04
CA TYR A 275 -14.13 8.72 -0.69
C TYR A 275 -15.41 8.28 -1.39
N SER A 276 -16.47 9.08 -1.25
CA SER A 276 -17.73 8.90 -1.97
C SER A 276 -18.52 10.22 -1.96
N HIS A 277 -19.45 10.38 -2.91
CA HIS A 277 -20.34 11.55 -2.95
C HIS A 277 -19.60 12.90 -2.90
N GLY A 278 -18.43 12.99 -3.55
CA GLY A 278 -17.66 14.23 -3.65
C GLY A 278 -16.79 14.58 -2.44
N LYS A 279 -16.73 13.74 -1.39
CA LYS A 279 -15.97 14.00 -0.17
C LYS A 279 -15.34 12.74 0.41
N PHE A 280 -14.39 12.92 1.33
CA PHE A 280 -13.93 11.80 2.14
C PHE A 280 -15.06 11.25 3.01
N SER A 281 -15.12 9.92 3.09
CA SER A 281 -16.05 9.20 3.96
C SER A 281 -15.76 9.49 5.43
N ASP A 282 -16.73 9.24 6.31
CA ASP A 282 -16.51 9.34 7.76
C ASP A 282 -15.43 8.37 8.25
N ARG A 283 -14.99 8.56 9.49
CA ARG A 283 -13.97 7.70 10.12
C ARG A 283 -14.42 6.25 10.12
N LEU A 284 -13.50 5.36 9.76
CA LEU A 284 -13.69 3.93 9.75
C LEU A 284 -13.89 3.44 11.19
N SER A 285 -15.07 2.87 11.47
CA SER A 285 -15.26 1.97 12.60
C SER A 285 -15.04 0.56 12.07
N PRO A 286 -14.00 -0.17 12.49
CA PRO A 286 -13.30 -0.07 13.78
C PRO A 286 -11.76 -0.24 13.69
N CYS A 287 -11.04 0.88 13.82
CA CYS A 287 -9.57 0.90 13.87
C CYS A 287 -9.08 0.92 15.33
N TYR A 288 -8.84 -0.26 15.94
CA TYR A 288 -8.48 -0.38 17.36
C TYR A 288 -7.37 0.57 17.80
N TRP A 289 -6.26 0.64 17.06
CA TRP A 289 -5.13 1.49 17.44
C TRP A 289 -5.45 2.98 17.31
N SER A 290 -6.24 3.36 16.30
CA SER A 290 -6.76 4.71 16.21
C SER A 290 -7.65 5.07 17.39
N ASP A 291 -8.53 4.17 17.81
CA ASP A 291 -9.43 4.37 18.96
C ASP A 291 -8.65 4.43 20.27
N TYR A 292 -7.71 3.51 20.47
CA TYR A 292 -6.82 3.48 21.62
C TYR A 292 -6.07 4.81 21.77
N TYR A 293 -5.39 5.27 20.72
CA TYR A 293 -4.59 6.50 20.78
C TYR A 293 -5.42 7.79 20.74
N SER A 294 -6.74 7.72 20.47
CA SER A 294 -7.64 8.87 20.61
C SER A 294 -7.93 9.22 22.07
N THR A 295 -7.78 8.25 22.97
CA THR A 295 -8.08 8.39 24.41
C THR A 295 -6.86 8.15 25.30
N ASN A 296 -5.83 7.49 24.78
CA ASN A 296 -4.59 7.19 25.49
C ASN A 296 -3.43 7.94 24.86
N PRO A 297 -2.85 8.94 25.54
CA PRO A 297 -1.66 9.62 25.07
C PRO A 297 -0.51 8.64 24.82
N ARG A 298 0.31 8.96 23.82
CA ARG A 298 1.51 8.18 23.55
C ARG A 298 2.54 8.38 24.67
N THR A 299 3.17 7.30 25.08
CA THR A 299 4.19 7.21 26.13
C THR A 299 5.45 6.48 25.62
N PRO A 300 6.13 6.96 24.57
CA PRO A 300 7.25 6.24 23.95
C PRO A 300 8.44 5.98 24.90
N HIS A 301 8.59 6.80 25.95
CA HIS A 301 9.61 6.61 26.99
C HIS A 301 9.27 5.50 27.98
N ASN A 302 8.01 5.07 28.06
CA ASN A 302 7.62 3.96 28.91
C ASN A 302 8.15 2.66 28.30
N THR A 303 9.05 1.99 29.01
CA THR A 303 9.64 0.71 28.59
C THR A 303 8.97 -0.51 29.22
N GLN A 304 7.99 -0.30 30.11
CA GLN A 304 7.24 -1.39 30.73
C GLN A 304 6.38 -2.10 29.68
N LEU A 305 6.67 -3.38 29.48
CA LEU A 305 5.96 -4.23 28.52
C LEU A 305 4.47 -4.27 28.85
N ALA A 306 3.65 -4.14 27.81
CA ALA A 306 2.21 -4.34 27.96
C ALA A 306 1.93 -5.77 28.45
N PRO A 307 0.89 -6.01 29.27
CA PRO A 307 0.66 -7.32 29.89
C PRO A 307 0.57 -8.48 28.89
N TRP A 308 0.00 -8.25 27.71
CA TRP A 308 -0.08 -9.27 26.64
C TRP A 308 1.26 -9.57 25.99
N VAL A 309 2.20 -8.62 25.98
CA VAL A 309 3.58 -8.84 25.49
C VAL A 309 4.42 -9.50 26.57
N ALA A 310 4.35 -9.01 27.81
CA ALA A 310 5.14 -9.49 28.95
C ALA A 310 5.00 -11.00 29.16
N ARG A 311 3.79 -11.56 28.95
CA ARG A 311 3.53 -13.01 29.05
C ARG A 311 4.39 -13.88 28.12
N PHE A 312 4.87 -13.35 27.00
CA PHE A 312 5.76 -14.08 26.09
C PHE A 312 7.23 -14.02 26.49
N TYR A 313 7.61 -13.05 27.33
CA TYR A 313 8.99 -12.84 27.80
C TYR A 313 9.23 -13.35 29.22
N ASN A 314 8.17 -13.54 30.01
CA ASN A 314 8.24 -14.08 31.38
C ASN A 314 8.16 -15.62 31.45
N GLN A 315 8.21 -16.31 30.30
CA GLN A 315 8.20 -17.78 30.20
C GLN A 315 9.59 -18.40 30.05
N THR A 316 10.65 -17.64 30.32
CA THR A 316 12.03 -18.12 30.44
C THR A 316 12.42 -18.28 31.90
#